data_AF-A0A8T6U862-F1
#
_entry.id   AF-A0A8T6U862-F1
#
_cell.length_a   1.000
_cell.length_b   1.000
_cell.length_c   1.000
_cell.angle_alpha   90.00
_cell.angle_beta   90.00
_cell.angle_gamma   90.00
#
_symmetry.space_group_name_H-M   'P 1'
#
loop_
_entity.id
_entity.type
_entity.pdbx_description
1 polymer ?
#
loop_
_entity_poly.entity_id
_entity_poly.type
_entity_poly.pdbx_seq_one_letter_code
_entity_poly.pdbx_strand_id
1 'polypeptide(L)' 'VLDFLQHGRPSARPGYRAGALVQVIGEEFFTLLEAVVKEGIFIKPYERVYVGKESRFKITYILGRISYDELTSTAK' A
#
# COMPACT_ATOMS: atom_id res chain seq x y z
N VAL A 1 -2.08 3.69 -7.61
CA VAL A 1 -1.27 2.65 -6.93
C VAL A 1 0.09 2.61 -7.61
N LEU A 2 1.18 2.58 -6.85
CA LEU A 2 2.55 2.49 -7.38
C LEU A 2 3.01 1.03 -7.48
N ASP A 3 2.88 0.28 -6.39
CA ASP A 3 3.28 -1.14 -6.34
C ASP A 3 2.41 -1.93 -5.37
N PHE A 4 2.27 -3.24 -5.62
CA PHE A 4 1.48 -4.18 -4.83
C PHE A 4 2.31 -5.41 -4.46
N LEU A 5 2.58 -5.56 -3.16
CA LEU A 5 3.33 -6.67 -2.60
C LEU A 5 2.36 -7.68 -1.96
N GLN A 6 1.97 -8.71 -2.72
CA GLN A 6 0.99 -9.70 -2.27
C GLN A 6 1.39 -10.44 -0.98
N HIS A 7 2.69 -10.58 -0.73
CA HIS A 7 3.25 -11.23 0.46
C HIS A 7 3.93 -10.25 1.42
N GLY A 8 3.69 -8.94 1.25
CA GLY A 8 4.34 -7.88 2.02
C GLY A 8 5.83 -7.72 1.71
N ARG A 9 6.53 -6.94 2.54
CA ARG A 9 7.96 -6.65 2.36
C ARG A 9 8.82 -7.87 2.77
N PRO A 10 9.82 -8.28 1.95
CA PRO A 10 10.73 -9.37 2.31
C PRO A 10 11.51 -9.13 3.61
N SER A 11 11.77 -7.87 3.93
CA SER A 11 12.50 -7.44 5.13
C SER A 11 11.61 -7.24 6.37
N ALA A 12 10.30 -7.54 6.30
CA ALA A 12 9.42 -7.44 7.45
C ALA A 12 9.77 -8.50 8.50
N ARG A 13 9.69 -8.13 9.80
CA ARG A 13 10.05 -9.02 10.91
C ARG A 13 9.22 -10.32 10.88
N PRO A 14 9.84 -11.50 11.09
CA PRO A 14 9.11 -12.76 11.25
C PRO A 14 8.07 -12.63 12.38
N GLY A 15 6.80 -12.88 12.07
CA GLY A 15 5.68 -12.76 13.01
C GLY A 15 4.81 -11.50 12.86
N TYR A 16 5.26 -10.50 12.10
CA TYR A 16 4.34 -9.49 11.58
C TYR A 16 3.50 -10.19 10.50
N ARG A 17 2.17 -10.26 10.68
CA ARG A 17 1.27 -10.76 9.63
C ARG A 17 1.40 -9.82 8.43
N ALA A 18 2.31 -10.16 7.52
CA ALA A 18 2.57 -9.48 6.26
C ALA A 18 1.35 -9.69 5.36
N GLY A 19 0.25 -9.01 5.67
CA GLY A 19 -0.87 -8.88 4.77
C GLY A 19 -0.40 -8.23 3.47
N ALA A 20 -1.15 -8.48 2.40
CA ALA A 20 -0.86 -7.89 1.11
C ALA A 20 -0.77 -6.36 1.25
N LEU A 21 0.33 -5.80 0.77
CA LEU A 21 0.72 -4.41 1.02
C LEU A 21 0.71 -3.64 -0.29
N VAL A 22 0.35 -2.37 -0.23
CA VAL A 22 0.33 -1.49 -1.39
C VAL A 22 1.01 -0.18 -1.06
N GLN A 23 1.82 0.30 -2.00
CA GLN A 23 2.38 1.65 -1.98
C GLN A 23 1.57 2.53 -2.93
N VAL A 24 1.14 3.68 -2.44
CA VAL A 24 0.27 4.59 -3.20
C VAL A 24 0.76 6.03 -3.08
N ILE A 25 0.38 6.83 -4.06
CA ILE A 25 0.58 8.28 -4.09
C ILE A 25 -0.79 8.96 -4.06
N GLY A 26 -0.93 9.98 -3.22
CA GLY A 26 -2.13 10.82 -3.19
C GLY A 26 -2.24 11.66 -4.46
N GLU A 27 -3.45 11.87 -4.95
CA GLU A 27 -3.68 12.62 -6.20
C GLU A 27 -3.63 14.14 -6.00
N GLU A 28 -3.88 14.64 -4.79
CA GLU A 28 -3.92 16.08 -4.49
C GLU A 28 -2.58 16.60 -3.97
N PHE A 29 -2.04 15.92 -2.95
CA PHE A 29 -0.82 16.36 -2.25
C PHE A 29 0.40 15.50 -2.57
N PHE A 30 0.28 14.55 -3.50
CA PHE A 30 1.35 13.61 -3.85
C PHE A 30 1.97 12.90 -2.64
N THR A 31 1.16 12.71 -1.58
CA THR A 31 1.61 12.07 -0.35
C THR A 31 1.82 10.58 -0.60
N LEU A 32 3.02 10.09 -0.33
CA LEU A 32 3.33 8.67 -0.39
C LEU A 32 2.84 7.97 0.88
N LEU A 33 2.08 6.90 0.68
CA LEU A 33 1.48 6.12 1.75
C LEU A 33 1.74 4.64 1.55
N GLU A 34 1.88 3.95 2.66
CA GLU A 34 1.89 2.49 2.72
C GLU A 34 0.61 2.00 3.39
N ALA A 35 -0.05 1.01 2.80
CA ALA A 35 -1.35 0.52 3.25
C ALA A 35 -1.48 -0.99 3.12
N VAL A 36 -2.34 -1.56 3.95
CA VAL A 36 -2.68 -3.00 3.91
C VAL A 36 -3.98 -3.19 3.12
N VAL A 37 -3.93 -4.13 2.20
CA VAL A 37 -5.04 -4.54 1.33
C VAL A 37 -5.88 -5.59 2.05
N LYS A 38 -7.19 -5.62 1.77
CA LYS A 38 -8.07 -6.67 2.30
C LYS A 38 -7.68 -8.04 1.74
N GLU A 39 -7.88 -9.07 2.53
CA GLU A 39 -7.59 -10.46 2.12
C GLU A 39 -8.39 -10.84 0.87
N GLY A 40 -7.75 -11.56 -0.06
CA GLY A 40 -8.36 -12.00 -1.31
C GLY A 40 -8.51 -10.92 -2.39
N ILE A 41 -8.15 -9.66 -2.11
CA ILE A 41 -8.17 -8.59 -3.12
C ILE A 41 -6.82 -8.52 -3.84
N PHE A 42 -6.88 -8.47 -5.16
CA PHE A 42 -5.75 -8.12 -6.01
C PHE A 42 -5.86 -6.66 -6.46
N ILE A 43 -4.75 -5.93 -6.42
CA ILE A 43 -4.66 -4.53 -6.87
C ILE A 43 -3.67 -4.45 -8.02
N LYS A 44 -4.06 -3.77 -9.10
CA LYS A 44 -3.16 -3.54 -10.25
C LYS A 44 -2.33 -2.26 -10.06
N PRO A 45 -1.12 -2.19 -10.61
CA PRO A 45 -0.41 -0.92 -10.79
C PRO A 45 -1.30 0.10 -11.51
N TYR A 46 -1.14 1.38 -11.17
CA TYR A 46 -1.94 2.51 -11.68
C TYR A 46 -3.43 2.50 -11.32
N GLU A 47 -3.91 1.50 -10.57
CA GLU A 47 -5.29 1.49 -10.11
C GLU A 47 -5.53 2.63 -9.10
N ARG A 48 -6.71 3.26 -9.19
CA ARG A 48 -7.18 4.28 -8.23
C ARG A 48 -7.89 3.59 -7.07
N VAL A 49 -7.42 3.85 -5.85
CA VAL A 49 -7.97 3.26 -4.62
C VAL A 49 -8.33 4.34 -3.61
N TYR A 50 -9.46 4.16 -2.93
CA TYR A 50 -9.89 5.09 -1.89
C TYR A 50 -9.20 4.78 -0.56
N VAL A 51 -8.51 5.79 0.01
CA VAL A 51 -7.77 5.73 1.28
C VAL A 51 -8.32 6.66 2.37
N GLY A 52 -9.46 7.31 2.11
CA GLY A 52 -10.09 8.28 3.03
C GLY A 52 -10.70 7.64 4.28
N LYS A 53 -11.46 8.43 5.05
CA LYS A 53 -12.05 7.99 6.33
C LYS A 53 -13.31 7.13 6.18
N GLU A 54 -13.97 7.21 5.04
CA GLU A 54 -15.18 6.44 4.77
C GLU A 54 -14.88 4.95 4.50
N SER A 55 -15.92 4.18 4.21
CA SER A 55 -15.80 2.76 3.89
C SER A 55 -14.88 2.53 2.70
N ARG A 56 -13.74 1.87 2.95
CA ARG A 56 -12.76 1.51 1.94
C ARG A 56 -13.11 0.15 1.37
N PHE A 57 -13.20 0.02 0.05
CA PHE A 57 -13.50 -1.26 -0.59
C PHE A 57 -12.29 -2.22 -0.56
N LYS A 58 -11.11 -1.75 -1.00
CA LYS A 58 -9.89 -2.58 -1.17
C LYS A 58 -8.87 -2.47 -0.05
N ILE A 59 -8.88 -1.38 0.70
CA ILE A 59 -7.89 -1.07 1.73
C ILE A 59 -8.46 -1.38 3.11
N THR A 60 -7.67 -2.07 3.95
CA THR A 60 -8.02 -2.36 5.35
C THR A 60 -7.63 -1.17 6.23
N TYR A 61 -6.34 -0.84 6.30
CA TYR A 61 -5.82 0.28 7.07
C TYR A 61 -4.56 0.87 6.43
N ILE A 62 -4.28 2.13 6.76
CA ILE A 62 -3.06 2.84 6.36
C ILE A 62 -2.00 2.57 7.42
N LEU A 63 -0.82 2.08 7.02
CA LEU A 63 0.32 1.88 7.92
C LEU A 63 0.95 3.21 8.28
N GLY A 64 1.11 4.10 7.30
CA GLY A 64 1.65 5.43 7.52
C GLY A 64 2.06 6.13 6.24
N ARG A 65 2.64 7.33 6.41
CA ARG A 65 3.38 8.02 5.36
C ARG A 65 4.76 7.38 5.22
N ILE A 66 5.25 7.30 4.00
CA ILE A 66 6.60 6.83 3.69
C ILE A 66 7.35 7.91 2.91
N SER A 67 8.68 7.90 3.01
CA SER A 67 9.57 8.72 2.20
C SER A 67 9.80 8.10 0.82
N TYR A 68 10.35 8.88 -0.11
CA TYR A 68 10.71 8.39 -1.45
C TYR A 68 11.71 7.22 -1.38
N ASP A 69 12.65 7.26 -0.44
CA ASP A 69 13.67 6.22 -0.30
C ASP A 69 13.11 4.87 0.13
N GLU A 70 11.99 4.87 0.84
CA GLU A 70 11.28 3.68 1.31
C GLU A 70 10.38 3.03 0.25
N LEU A 71 10.23 3.65 -0.93
CA LEU A 71 9.55 3.04 -2.06
C LEU A 71 10.29 1.77 -2.53
N THR A 72 9.53 0.78 -2.98
CA THR A 72 10.11 -0.38 -3.66
C THR A 72 10.79 0.05 -4.95
N SER A 73 11.73 -0.75 -5.45
CA SER A 73 12.38 -0.48 -6.74
C SER A 73 11.39 -0.38 -7.91
N THR A 74 10.25 -1.07 -7.83
CA THR A 74 9.16 -1.00 -8.83
C THR A 74 8.32 0.26 -8.69
N ALA A 75 8.20 0.81 -7.47
CA ALA A 75 7.40 2.00 -7.19
C ALA A 75 8.14 3.33 -7.45
N LYS A 76 9.49 3.30 -7.48
CA LYS A 76 10.34 4.46 -7.80
C LYS A 76 10.31 4.79 -9.28
#